data_AF-A0A098S252-F1
#
_entry.id   AF-A0A098S252-F1
#
_cell.length_a   1.000
_cell.length_b   1.000
_cell.length_c   1.000
_cell.angle_alpha   90.00
_cell.angle_beta   90.00
_cell.angle_gamma   90.00
#
_symmetry.space_group_name_H-M   'P 1'
#
loop_
_entity.id
_entity.type
_entity.pdbx_description
1 polymer ?
#
loop_
_entity_poly.entity_id
_entity_poly.type
_entity_poly.pdbx_seq_one_letter_code
_entity_poly.pdbx_strand_id
1 'polypeptide(L)'
;MSRNYDLSDPTDLDVLKSDFEMYDADEWQEMIDYTLQDGNKRLLSYDERGILMQARKKALYNSHPSAKQMVWALKIADKIEEHKKEAKG
;
A
#
# COMPACT_ATOMS: atom_id res chain seq x y z
N MET A 1 4.99 -3.26 -8.37
CA MET A 1 4.48 -4.63 -8.57
C MET A 1 4.80 -5.44 -7.33
N SER A 2 3.79 -5.72 -6.53
CA SER A 2 3.83 -6.56 -5.35
C SER A 2 4.22 -7.97 -5.75
N ARG A 3 5.23 -8.48 -5.05
CA ARG A 3 5.73 -9.83 -5.24
C ARG A 3 4.79 -10.83 -4.54
N ASN A 4 4.91 -12.10 -4.92
CA ASN A 4 4.32 -13.18 -4.14
C ASN A 4 5.31 -13.57 -3.04
N TYR A 5 5.13 -12.99 -1.85
CA TYR A 5 5.97 -13.27 -0.69
C TYR A 5 5.54 -14.56 0.02
N ASP A 6 6.50 -15.44 0.30
CA ASP A 6 6.35 -16.53 1.26
C ASP A 6 6.54 -15.99 2.69
N LEU A 7 5.44 -15.85 3.43
CA LEU A 7 5.47 -15.32 4.80
C LEU A 7 6.10 -16.28 5.82
N SER A 8 6.51 -17.49 5.40
CA SER A 8 7.28 -18.43 6.21
C SER A 8 8.78 -18.37 5.96
N ASP A 9 9.23 -17.73 4.87
CA ASP A 9 10.65 -17.54 4.57
C ASP A 9 11.15 -16.21 5.17
N PRO A 10 12.16 -16.22 6.06
CA PRO A 10 12.73 -15.00 6.63
C PRO A 10 13.29 -14.04 5.58
N THR A 11 13.80 -14.55 4.46
CA THR A 11 14.33 -13.72 3.35
C THR A 11 13.21 -12.91 2.72
N ASP A 12 12.08 -13.56 2.42
CA ASP A 12 10.91 -12.91 1.85
C ASP A 12 10.28 -11.92 2.82
N LEU A 13 10.35 -12.17 4.13
CA LEU A 13 9.91 -11.20 5.14
C LEU A 13 10.78 -9.93 5.17
N ASP A 14 12.09 -10.06 4.98
CA ASP A 14 12.98 -8.90 4.95
C ASP A 14 12.84 -8.12 3.65
N VAL A 15 12.67 -8.81 2.52
CA VAL A 15 12.32 -8.18 1.25
C VAL A 15 10.97 -7.46 1.33
N LEU A 16 9.96 -8.07 1.94
CA LEU A 16 8.64 -7.46 2.15
C LEU A 16 8.72 -6.16 2.95
N LYS A 17 9.52 -6.14 4.03
CA LYS A 17 9.74 -4.91 4.81
C LYS A 17 10.41 -3.85 3.95
N SER A 18 11.46 -4.20 3.22
CA SER A 18 12.16 -3.28 2.33
C SER A 18 11.21 -2.68 1.29
N ASP A 19 10.40 -3.51 0.62
CA ASP A 19 9.44 -3.06 -0.39
C ASP A 19 8.32 -2.20 0.24
N PHE A 20 7.92 -2.48 1.48
CA PHE A 20 6.97 -1.64 2.22
C PHE A 20 7.55 -0.28 2.63
N GLU A 21 8.82 -0.25 3.05
CA GLU A 21 9.55 0.96 3.46
C GLU A 21 9.94 1.86 2.28
N MET A 22 9.75 1.41 1.03
CA MET A 22 9.87 2.27 -0.15
C MET A 22 8.84 3.40 -0.19
N TYR A 23 7.75 3.27 0.56
CA TYR A 23 6.72 4.30 0.69
C TYR A 23 6.76 4.93 2.07
N ASP A 24 7.02 6.23 2.13
CA ASP A 24 6.93 7.00 3.35
C ASP A 24 5.48 7.37 3.70
N ALA A 25 5.28 8.00 4.86
CA ALA A 25 3.95 8.36 5.36
C ALA A 25 3.21 9.36 4.44
N ASP A 26 3.94 10.20 3.70
CA ASP A 26 3.36 11.18 2.79
C ASP A 26 2.99 10.52 1.48
N GLU A 27 3.79 9.59 0.95
CA GLU A 27 3.45 8.79 -0.22
C GLU A 27 2.20 7.92 0.03
N TRP A 28 2.06 7.32 1.23
CA TRP A 28 0.82 6.67 1.63
C TRP A 28 -0.36 7.64 1.71
N GLN A 29 -0.14 8.88 2.18
CA GLN A 29 -1.17 9.90 2.22
C GLN A 29 -1.65 10.30 0.81
N GLU A 30 -0.72 10.49 -0.13
CA GLU A 30 -1.04 10.81 -1.52
C GLU A 30 -1.89 9.72 -2.19
N MET A 31 -1.62 8.45 -1.87
CA MET A 31 -2.45 7.33 -2.31
C MET A 31 -3.86 7.40 -1.72
N ILE A 32 -4.00 7.68 -0.44
CA ILE A 32 -5.30 7.85 0.22
C ILE A 32 -6.08 9.00 -0.45
N ASP A 33 -5.45 10.16 -0.60
CA ASP A 33 -6.06 11.37 -1.16
C ASP A 33 -6.51 11.14 -2.60
N TYR A 34 -5.69 10.46 -3.40
CA TYR A 34 -6.07 10.06 -4.75
C TYR A 34 -7.37 9.25 -4.79
N THR A 35 -7.55 8.31 -3.85
CA THR A 35 -8.76 7.47 -3.77
C THR A 35 -9.99 8.19 -3.24
N LEU A 36 -9.83 9.42 -2.72
CA LEU A 36 -10.92 10.25 -2.20
C LEU A 36 -11.42 11.28 -3.22
N GLN A 37 -10.68 11.51 -4.31
CA GLN A 37 -11.12 12.34 -5.43
C GLN A 37 -12.41 11.79 -6.05
N ASP A 38 -13.31 12.67 -6.48
CA ASP A 38 -14.69 12.30 -6.90
C ASP A 38 -14.75 11.21 -7.98
N GLY A 39 -13.77 11.16 -8.90
CA GLY A 39 -13.67 10.11 -9.93
C GLY A 39 -13.16 8.76 -9.44
N ASN A 40 -12.50 8.71 -8.28
CA ASN A 40 -11.76 7.54 -7.79
C ASN A 40 -12.37 6.93 -6.54
N LYS A 41 -13.47 7.48 -6.01
CA LYS A 41 -14.11 7.01 -4.76
C LYS A 41 -14.48 5.53 -4.77
N ARG A 42 -14.74 4.96 -5.96
CA ARG A 42 -15.10 3.55 -6.18
C ARG A 42 -13.90 2.65 -6.49
N LEU A 43 -12.68 3.20 -6.58
CA LEU A 43 -11.46 2.45 -6.85
C LEU A 43 -11.17 1.43 -5.74
N LEU A 44 -11.39 1.84 -4.50
CA LEU A 44 -11.17 1.01 -3.31
C LEU A 44 -12.45 0.82 -2.50
N SER A 45 -12.58 -0.37 -1.94
CA SER A 45 -13.50 -0.67 -0.86
C SER A 45 -13.11 0.07 0.43
N TYR A 46 -14.02 0.04 1.42
CA TYR A 46 -13.78 0.63 2.74
C TYR A 46 -12.58 -0.03 3.44
N ASP A 47 -12.50 -1.36 3.40
CA ASP A 47 -11.43 -2.13 4.06
C ASP A 47 -10.07 -1.86 3.41
N GLU A 48 -9.99 -1.83 2.08
CA GLU A 48 -8.75 -1.48 1.36
C GLU A 48 -8.27 -0.08 1.75
N ARG A 49 -9.18 0.91 1.85
CA ARG A 49 -8.82 2.25 2.32
C ARG A 49 -8.34 2.22 3.77
N GLY A 50 -8.97 1.41 4.64
CA GLY A 50 -8.53 1.20 6.02
C GLY A 50 -7.10 0.65 6.11
N ILE A 51 -6.71 -0.26 5.22
CA ILE A 51 -5.34 -0.79 5.15
C ILE A 51 -4.32 0.29 4.79
N LEU A 52 -4.63 1.16 3.82
CA LEU A 52 -3.75 2.30 3.49
C LEU A 52 -3.59 3.27 4.67
N MET A 53 -4.68 3.58 5.37
CA MET A 53 -4.63 4.44 6.56
C MET A 53 -3.76 3.83 7.67
N GLN A 54 -3.80 2.50 7.85
CA GLN A 54 -2.91 1.82 8.79
C GLN A 54 -1.45 1.81 8.32
N ALA A 55 -1.21 1.57 7.03
CA ALA A 55 0.14 1.63 6.45
C ALA A 55 0.78 3.01 6.68
N ARG A 56 0.05 4.08 6.34
CA ARG A 56 0.47 5.46 6.63
C ARG A 56 0.79 5.68 8.10
N LYS A 57 -0.13 5.30 8.99
CA LYS A 57 0.05 5.49 10.44
C LYS A 57 1.32 4.79 10.92
N LYS A 58 1.60 3.60 10.43
CA LYS A 58 2.76 2.80 10.82
C LYS A 58 4.07 3.40 10.32
N ALA A 59 4.11 3.84 9.06
CA ALA A 59 5.24 4.56 8.47
C ALA A 59 5.59 5.83 9.27
N LEU A 60 4.59 6.60 9.71
CA LEU A 60 4.80 7.80 10.54
C LEU A 60 5.55 7.50 11.86
N TYR A 61 5.39 6.30 12.41
CA TYR A 61 6.05 5.87 13.64
C TYR A 61 7.28 4.99 13.40
N ASN A 62 7.84 4.96 12.18
CA ASN A 62 8.96 4.08 11.79
C ASN A 62 8.73 2.62 12.20
N SER A 63 7.49 2.15 11.99
CA SER A 63 7.04 0.82 12.38
C SER A 63 6.23 0.19 11.26
N HIS A 64 5.89 -1.09 11.40
CA HIS A 64 5.17 -1.83 10.37
C HIS A 64 3.89 -2.46 10.92
N PRO A 65 2.87 -2.69 10.08
CA PRO A 65 1.77 -3.59 10.41
C PRO A 65 2.23 -5.06 10.30
N SER A 66 1.32 -6.02 10.47
CA SER A 66 1.67 -7.43 10.27
C SER A 66 2.11 -7.72 8.84
N ALA A 67 2.89 -8.78 8.61
CA ALA A 67 3.36 -9.14 7.27
C ALA A 67 2.22 -9.30 6.26
N LYS A 68 1.11 -9.93 6.65
CA LYS A 68 -0.10 -10.03 5.81
C LYS A 68 -0.67 -8.67 5.42
N GLN A 69 -0.68 -7.71 6.36
CA GLN A 69 -1.17 -6.35 6.09
C GLN A 69 -0.20 -5.57 5.21
N MET A 70 1.13 -5.77 5.34
CA MET A 70 2.12 -5.17 4.43
C MET A 70 1.89 -5.66 2.99
N VAL A 71 1.73 -6.97 2.79
CA VAL A 71 1.41 -7.53 1.47
C VAL A 71 0.13 -6.92 0.90
N TRP A 72 -0.91 -6.79 1.73
CA TRP A 72 -2.17 -6.21 1.28
C TRP A 72 -2.02 -4.73 0.92
N ALA A 73 -1.31 -3.94 1.74
CA ALA A 73 -1.03 -2.54 1.46
C ALA A 73 -0.28 -2.36 0.12
N LEU A 74 0.75 -3.16 -0.13
CA LEU A 74 1.51 -3.13 -1.38
C LEU A 74 0.65 -3.50 -2.60
N LYS A 75 -0.24 -4.50 -2.48
CA LYS A 75 -1.19 -4.85 -3.54
C LYS A 75 -2.15 -3.70 -3.86
N ILE A 76 -2.60 -2.98 -2.82
CA ILE A 76 -3.47 -1.81 -3.00
C ILE A 76 -2.68 -0.65 -3.65
N ALA A 77 -1.43 -0.45 -3.26
CA ALA A 77 -0.55 0.55 -3.88
C ALA A 77 -0.40 0.29 -5.39
N ASP A 78 -0.09 -0.94 -5.79
CA ASP A 78 0.00 -1.29 -7.22
C ASP A 78 -1.30 -1.00 -7.98
N LYS A 79 -2.45 -1.39 -7.40
CA LYS A 79 -3.78 -1.15 -7.99
C LYS A 79 -4.01 0.35 -8.23
N ILE A 80 -3.58 1.20 -7.29
CA ILE A 80 -3.66 2.66 -7.44
C ILE A 80 -2.71 3.15 -8.54
N GLU A 81 -1.47 2.67 -8.56
CA GLU A 81 -0.48 3.08 -9.56
C GLU A 81 -0.89 2.68 -10.98
N GLU A 82 -1.44 1.48 -11.15
CA GLU A 82 -1.99 0.99 -12.42
C GLU A 82 -3.13 1.89 -12.89
N HIS A 83 -4.10 2.17 -12.01
CA HIS A 83 -5.20 3.09 -12.31
C HIS A 83 -4.68 4.51 -12.65
N LYS A 84 -3.67 5.02 -11.93
CA LYS A 84 -3.02 6.32 -12.23
C LYS A 84 -2.35 6.33 -13.60
N LYS A 85 -1.78 5.21 -14.05
CA LYS A 85 -1.15 5.08 -15.38
C LYS A 85 -2.21 5.08 -16.48
N GLU A 86 -3.28 4.31 -16.31
CA GLU A 86 -4.40 4.25 -17.27
C GLU A 86 -5.10 5.60 -17.42
N ALA A 87 -5.30 6.34 -16.32
CA ALA A 87 -5.94 7.67 -16.36
C ALA A 87 -5.08 8.77 -17.04
N LYS A 88 -3.79 8.51 -17.32
CA LYS A 88 -2.87 9.45 -17.97
C LYS A 88 -2.59 9.11 -19.44
N GLY A 89 -3.03 7.95 -19.92
CA GLY A 89 -2.94 7.53 -21.32
C GLY A 89 -4.16 7.95 -22.13
#